data_AF-A0A3L6JJJ2-F1
#
_entry.id   AF-A0A3L6JJJ2-F1
#
_cell.length_a   1.000
_cell.length_b   1.000
_cell.length_c   1.000
_cell.angle_alpha   90.00
_cell.angle_beta   90.00
_cell.angle_gamma   90.00
#
_symmetry.space_group_name_H-M   'P 1'
#
loop_
_entity.id
_entity.type
_entity.pdbx_description
1 polymer ?
#
loop_
_entity_poly.entity_id
_entity_poly.type
_entity_poly.pdbx_seq_one_letter_code
_entity_poly.pdbx_strand_id
1 'polypeptide(L)'
;MAKSQAAMGMMFAALLLFPFAIAGIVIAGPLAPAQASASVNVALVGADNTPSVVTALGLDTQSIILTTYPTIAAAATDPETHTLIIADVSMGPSDIPLLAAFLSPGKGLMILVGPHMTSNSTGFQELGITETNNLLPSKDNAGVVTRMMTTVDPAIVAMNFDWSSAPPAEKITILPAMSGNSHALLANDTGFGTGGAPLLVRTTYNTSSILVYTPWLTVNASAENPQTNYELVLWPYFNYFLYSVSMYLGGQSPYTYAEWTYSPVPHFEQQLIIGLIVAVVGVSTVASYRRMKRRSAEHPEVLTEMERAELLVKTGEKISDWEEIGMHRQLGGFLIQLFVTLLLVIPRTVLAVMIYPRYIMPFPQAAGWFSFSVNLFLGLWTLFDLGTAVALARYFAEYRVS
;
A
#
# COMPACT_ATOMS: atom_id res chain seq x y z
N MET A 1 6.90 30.56 40.46
CA MET A 1 6.77 30.69 38.98
C MET A 1 7.89 30.01 38.18
N ALA A 2 9.18 30.30 38.41
CA ALA A 2 10.28 29.80 37.56
C ALA A 2 10.37 28.27 37.38
N LYS A 3 10.13 27.47 38.44
CA LYS A 3 10.13 25.99 38.35
C LYS A 3 8.95 25.41 37.55
N SER A 4 7.84 26.12 37.46
CA SER A 4 6.64 25.68 36.71
C SER A 4 6.79 25.95 35.21
N GLN A 5 7.37 27.09 34.84
CA GLN A 5 7.68 27.40 33.44
C GLN A 5 8.81 26.51 32.90
N ALA A 6 9.80 26.14 33.73
CA ALA A 6 10.84 25.18 33.35
C ALA A 6 10.28 23.77 33.09
N ALA A 7 9.30 23.30 33.87
CA ALA A 7 8.67 22.00 33.68
C ALA A 7 7.78 21.96 32.43
N MET A 8 7.05 23.04 32.16
CA MET A 8 6.20 23.16 30.96
C MET A 8 7.04 23.31 29.69
N GLY A 9 8.15 24.07 29.76
CA GLY A 9 9.14 24.17 28.69
C GLY A 9 9.86 22.86 28.39
N MET A 10 10.21 22.07 29.42
CA MET A 10 10.75 20.71 29.22
C MET A 10 9.74 19.76 28.59
N MET A 11 8.46 19.85 28.96
CA MET A 11 7.42 19.01 28.37
C MET A 11 7.19 19.36 26.89
N PHE A 12 7.21 20.65 26.55
CA PHE A 12 7.10 21.13 25.16
C PHE A 12 8.33 20.76 24.33
N ALA A 13 9.53 20.88 24.89
CA ALA A 13 10.78 20.44 24.25
C ALA A 13 10.82 18.92 24.06
N ALA A 14 10.34 18.14 25.04
CA ALA A 14 10.21 16.69 24.90
C ALA A 14 9.21 16.32 23.79
N LEU A 15 8.06 17.00 23.71
CA LEU A 15 7.07 16.80 22.64
C LEU A 15 7.60 17.20 21.26
N LEU A 16 8.43 18.25 21.16
CA LEU A 16 9.06 18.71 19.92
C LEU A 16 10.23 17.81 19.49
N LEU A 17 11.00 17.25 20.42
CA LEU A 17 12.14 16.38 20.14
C LEU A 17 11.76 14.92 19.93
N PHE A 18 10.60 14.49 20.44
CA PHE A 18 10.07 13.13 20.27
C PHE A 18 9.97 12.69 18.79
N PRO A 19 9.40 13.49 17.86
CA PRO A 19 9.39 13.13 16.45
C PRO A 19 10.78 13.04 15.81
N PHE A 20 11.77 13.83 16.26
CA PHE A 20 13.15 13.73 15.77
C PHE A 20 13.89 12.51 16.32
N ALA A 21 13.64 12.13 17.58
CA ALA A 21 14.16 10.89 18.15
C ALA A 21 13.56 9.65 17.47
N ILE A 22 12.27 9.69 17.12
CA ILE A 22 11.60 8.66 16.31
C ILE A 22 12.21 8.58 14.92
N ALA A 23 12.42 9.72 14.25
CA ALA A 23 13.07 9.75 12.94
C ALA A 23 14.49 9.15 12.99
N GLY A 24 15.25 9.43 14.04
CA GLY A 24 16.58 8.84 14.24
C GLY A 24 16.56 7.32 14.42
N ILE A 25 15.59 6.78 15.17
CA ILE A 25 15.44 5.33 15.37
C ILE A 25 14.97 4.63 14.09
N VAL A 26 14.12 5.27 13.29
CA VAL A 26 13.65 4.73 12.00
C VAL A 26 14.77 4.72 10.95
N ILE A 27 15.65 5.74 10.95
CA ILE A 27 16.77 5.85 10.00
C ILE A 27 17.94 4.90 10.36
N ALA A 28 18.13 4.58 11.64
CA ALA A 28 19.22 3.75 12.14
C ALA A 28 18.81 2.31 12.50
N GLY A 29 17.65 1.86 12.03
CA GLY A 29 17.12 0.51 12.33
C GLY A 29 18.08 -0.61 11.88
N PRO A 30 18.11 -1.76 12.58
CA PRO A 30 18.94 -2.90 12.20
C PRO A 30 18.55 -3.44 10.81
N LEU A 31 19.50 -4.17 10.22
CA LEU A 31 19.36 -4.81 8.91
C LEU A 31 18.16 -5.77 8.91
N ALA A 32 17.38 -5.72 7.81
CA ALA A 32 16.26 -6.61 7.55
C ALA A 32 16.59 -8.08 7.88
N PRO A 33 15.60 -8.88 8.33
CA PRO A 33 15.82 -10.30 8.59
C PRO A 33 16.46 -10.94 7.36
N ALA A 34 17.57 -11.64 7.58
CA ALA A 34 18.26 -12.35 6.51
C ALA A 34 17.30 -13.40 5.94
N GLN A 35 16.78 -13.13 4.74
CA GLN A 35 16.04 -14.10 3.95
C GLN A 35 17.00 -15.19 3.51
N ALA A 36 17.12 -16.24 4.32
CA ALA A 36 17.85 -17.44 3.96
C ALA A 36 16.87 -18.40 3.26
N SER A 37 16.77 -18.28 1.93
CA SER A 37 16.12 -19.27 1.07
C SER A 37 16.96 -19.53 -0.18
N ALA A 38 16.80 -20.72 -0.74
CA ALA A 38 17.44 -21.10 -1.99
C ALA A 38 17.05 -20.12 -3.10
N SER A 39 18.04 -19.49 -3.72
CA SER A 39 17.83 -18.55 -4.82
C SER A 39 17.30 -19.28 -6.05
N VAL A 40 16.39 -18.64 -6.79
CA VAL A 40 15.88 -19.12 -8.06
C VAL A 40 16.52 -18.33 -9.19
N ASN A 41 17.13 -19.04 -10.15
CA ASN A 41 17.61 -18.41 -11.38
C ASN A 41 16.44 -18.20 -12.33
N VAL A 42 16.17 -16.93 -12.64
CA VAL A 42 15.08 -16.50 -13.49
C VAL A 42 15.64 -15.99 -14.81
N ALA A 43 15.27 -16.63 -15.90
CA ALA A 43 15.55 -16.14 -17.25
C ALA A 43 14.40 -15.28 -17.74
N LEU A 44 14.69 -14.08 -18.24
CA LEU A 44 13.70 -13.18 -18.81
C LEU A 44 14.00 -12.92 -20.29
N VAL A 45 13.01 -13.15 -21.15
CA VAL A 45 13.05 -12.80 -22.58
C VAL A 45 12.03 -11.70 -22.83
N GLY A 46 12.42 -10.64 -23.56
CA GLY A 46 11.56 -9.47 -23.78
C GLY A 46 11.69 -8.38 -22.72
N ALA A 47 12.87 -8.25 -22.11
CA ALA A 47 13.18 -7.24 -21.10
C ALA A 47 12.90 -5.80 -21.60
N ASP A 48 13.24 -5.50 -22.85
CA ASP A 48 13.03 -4.18 -23.46
C ASP A 48 11.55 -3.80 -23.57
N ASN A 49 10.67 -4.80 -23.76
CA ASN A 49 9.23 -4.60 -23.86
C ASN A 49 8.60 -4.35 -22.48
N THR A 50 9.26 -4.76 -21.40
CA THR A 50 8.71 -4.82 -20.04
C THR A 50 9.70 -4.38 -18.95
N PRO A 51 10.24 -3.14 -19.00
CA PRO A 51 11.20 -2.64 -18.03
C PRO A 51 10.68 -2.66 -16.57
N SER A 52 9.37 -2.58 -16.38
CA SER A 52 8.72 -2.74 -15.07
C SER A 52 8.91 -4.13 -14.48
N VAL A 53 8.86 -5.18 -15.31
CA VAL A 53 9.09 -6.57 -14.91
C VAL A 53 10.57 -6.78 -14.53
N VAL A 54 11.49 -6.22 -15.33
CA VAL A 54 12.94 -6.24 -15.03
C VAL A 54 13.21 -5.60 -13.67
N THR A 55 12.63 -4.42 -13.44
CA THR A 55 12.81 -3.68 -12.19
C THR A 55 12.29 -4.47 -11.00
N ALA A 56 11.07 -5.02 -11.11
CA ALA A 56 10.44 -5.80 -10.04
C ALA A 56 11.24 -7.07 -9.68
N LEU A 57 11.69 -7.83 -10.68
CA LEU A 57 12.49 -9.05 -10.46
C LEU A 57 13.90 -8.73 -9.95
N GLY A 58 14.43 -7.54 -10.26
CA GLY A 58 15.72 -7.06 -9.78
C GLY A 58 15.71 -6.48 -8.37
N LEU A 59 14.56 -6.43 -7.68
CA LEU A 59 14.48 -5.92 -6.31
C LEU A 59 15.11 -6.86 -5.30
N ASP A 60 14.75 -8.15 -5.36
CA ASP A 60 15.20 -9.17 -4.42
C ASP A 60 16.32 -10.01 -5.03
N THR A 61 17.52 -9.44 -5.10
CA THR A 61 18.70 -10.12 -5.67
C THR A 61 19.21 -11.28 -4.81
N GLN A 62 18.67 -11.47 -3.59
CA GLN A 62 19.04 -12.58 -2.72
C GLN A 62 18.21 -13.82 -3.06
N SER A 63 16.92 -13.66 -3.30
CA SER A 63 16.03 -14.75 -3.67
C SER A 63 15.98 -15.01 -5.18
N ILE A 64 16.18 -13.98 -6.01
CA ILE A 64 16.07 -14.05 -7.47
C ILE A 64 17.39 -13.66 -8.12
N ILE A 65 17.95 -14.57 -8.92
CA ILE A 65 19.08 -14.31 -9.79
C ILE A 65 18.53 -14.11 -11.20
N LEU A 66 18.37 -12.85 -11.60
CA LEU A 66 17.79 -12.48 -12.89
C LEU A 66 18.85 -12.44 -13.99
N THR A 67 18.62 -13.21 -15.06
CA THR A 67 19.41 -13.14 -16.30
C THR A 67 18.48 -12.80 -17.47
N THR A 68 18.80 -11.74 -18.22
CA THR A 68 18.03 -11.36 -19.41
C THR A 68 18.63 -11.98 -20.66
N TYR A 69 17.78 -12.54 -21.51
CA TYR A 69 18.17 -13.17 -22.77
C TYR A 69 17.50 -12.49 -23.97
N PRO A 70 18.20 -12.39 -25.11
CA PRO A 70 17.63 -11.80 -26.32
C PRO A 70 16.62 -12.71 -27.03
N THR A 71 16.69 -14.04 -26.81
CA THR A 71 15.84 -15.03 -27.49
C THR A 71 15.37 -16.12 -26.54
N ILE A 72 14.22 -16.73 -26.87
CA ILE A 72 13.67 -17.88 -26.14
C ILE A 72 14.64 -19.06 -26.18
N ALA A 73 15.23 -19.33 -27.35
CA ALA A 73 16.17 -20.42 -27.51
C ALA A 73 17.37 -20.32 -26.55
N ALA A 74 17.98 -19.14 -26.42
CA ALA A 74 19.12 -18.95 -25.51
C ALA A 74 18.73 -19.20 -24.05
N ALA A 75 17.58 -18.67 -23.64
CA ALA A 75 17.07 -18.81 -22.28
C ALA A 75 16.68 -20.27 -21.94
N ALA A 76 15.98 -20.96 -22.85
CA ALA A 76 15.50 -22.32 -22.62
C ALA A 76 16.63 -23.36 -22.57
N THR A 77 17.77 -23.10 -23.20
CA THR A 77 18.94 -23.99 -23.19
C THR A 77 19.89 -23.78 -22.02
N ASP A 78 19.71 -22.72 -21.24
CA ASP A 78 20.54 -22.46 -20.07
C ASP A 78 20.23 -23.49 -18.95
N PRO A 79 21.21 -24.33 -18.56
CA PRO A 79 20.99 -25.36 -17.54
C PRO A 79 20.64 -24.76 -16.18
N GLU A 80 21.18 -23.57 -15.85
CA GLU A 80 21.01 -22.91 -14.56
C GLU A 80 19.61 -22.31 -14.40
N THR A 81 18.89 -22.06 -15.49
CA THR A 81 17.56 -21.46 -15.45
C THR A 81 16.53 -22.40 -14.85
N HIS A 82 15.86 -21.93 -13.79
CA HIS A 82 14.76 -22.63 -13.12
C HIS A 82 13.41 -22.11 -13.59
N THR A 83 13.25 -20.78 -13.61
CA THR A 83 12.02 -20.13 -14.10
C THR A 83 12.32 -19.37 -15.37
N LEU A 84 11.56 -19.63 -16.43
CA LEU A 84 11.60 -18.87 -17.67
C LEU A 84 10.40 -17.93 -17.73
N ILE A 85 10.64 -16.64 -17.99
CA ILE A 85 9.61 -15.63 -18.19
C ILE A 85 9.72 -15.10 -19.62
N ILE A 86 8.65 -15.23 -20.39
CA ILE A 86 8.54 -14.69 -21.74
C ILE A 86 7.59 -13.51 -21.70
N ALA A 87 8.10 -12.32 -21.98
CA ALA A 87 7.37 -11.07 -21.87
C ALA A 87 7.13 -10.43 -23.25
N ASP A 88 5.93 -10.65 -23.79
CA ASP A 88 5.49 -10.16 -25.09
C ASP A 88 6.45 -10.45 -26.25
N VAL A 89 6.96 -11.68 -26.31
CA VAL A 89 7.78 -12.18 -27.42
C VAL A 89 7.07 -13.36 -28.06
N SER A 90 6.84 -13.29 -29.38
CA SER A 90 6.19 -14.36 -30.15
C SER A 90 7.02 -15.64 -30.15
N MET A 91 6.37 -16.80 -29.95
CA MET A 91 7.03 -18.10 -29.90
C MET A 91 7.09 -18.71 -31.30
N GLY A 92 8.26 -18.73 -31.93
CA GLY A 92 8.43 -19.34 -33.25
C GLY A 92 8.25 -20.87 -33.22
N PRO A 93 8.01 -21.53 -34.37
CA PRO A 93 7.89 -23.00 -34.43
C PRO A 93 9.12 -23.74 -33.89
N SER A 94 10.32 -23.13 -33.97
CA SER A 94 11.56 -23.66 -33.41
C SER A 94 11.65 -23.55 -31.88
N ASP A 95 10.92 -22.62 -31.27
CA ASP A 95 10.96 -22.39 -29.83
C ASP A 95 10.14 -23.43 -29.07
N ILE A 96 9.06 -23.92 -29.67
CA ILE A 96 8.14 -24.90 -29.06
C ILE A 96 8.86 -26.18 -28.58
N PRO A 97 9.66 -26.89 -29.40
CA PRO A 97 10.37 -28.06 -28.91
C PRO A 97 11.41 -27.74 -27.82
N LEU A 98 11.99 -26.54 -27.83
CA LEU A 98 12.93 -26.09 -26.80
C LEU A 98 12.22 -25.83 -25.47
N LEU A 99 11.06 -25.17 -25.51
CA LEU A 99 10.21 -24.96 -24.33
C LEU A 99 9.70 -26.28 -23.76
N ALA A 100 9.25 -27.19 -24.62
CA ALA A 100 8.83 -28.53 -24.19
C ALA A 100 9.96 -29.31 -23.50
N ALA A 101 11.20 -29.18 -23.99
CA ALA A 101 12.38 -29.78 -23.37
C ALA A 101 12.79 -29.10 -22.06
N PHE A 102 12.63 -27.78 -21.97
CA PHE A 102 12.90 -26.99 -20.76
C PHE A 102 11.95 -27.32 -19.61
N LEU A 103 10.68 -27.66 -19.91
CA LEU A 103 9.62 -27.95 -18.94
C LEU A 103 9.79 -29.31 -18.23
N SER A 104 10.91 -29.48 -17.53
CA SER A 104 11.24 -30.63 -16.68
C SER A 104 10.92 -30.37 -15.20
N PRO A 105 10.84 -31.41 -14.33
CA PRO A 105 10.59 -31.23 -12.89
C PRO A 105 11.48 -30.15 -12.25
N GLY A 106 10.87 -29.23 -11.49
CA GLY A 106 11.56 -28.11 -10.84
C GLY A 106 11.80 -26.90 -11.74
N LYS A 107 11.37 -26.94 -13.01
CA LYS A 107 11.35 -25.80 -13.92
C LYS A 107 9.93 -25.37 -14.25
N GLY A 108 9.74 -24.09 -14.50
CA GLY A 108 8.43 -23.52 -14.78
C GLY A 108 8.49 -22.35 -15.75
N LEU A 109 7.36 -22.08 -16.41
CA LEU A 109 7.25 -21.06 -17.45
C LEU A 109 6.17 -20.04 -17.08
N MET A 110 6.52 -18.76 -17.14
CA MET A 110 5.56 -17.65 -17.08
C MET A 110 5.50 -16.98 -18.45
N ILE A 111 4.29 -16.78 -18.96
CA ILE A 111 4.03 -16.06 -20.20
C ILE A 111 3.27 -14.79 -19.85
N LEU A 112 3.91 -13.64 -20.01
CA LEU A 112 3.28 -12.33 -19.91
C LEU A 112 2.86 -11.92 -21.32
N VAL A 113 1.57 -12.03 -21.60
CA VAL A 113 1.03 -11.77 -22.94
C VAL A 113 0.93 -10.26 -23.16
N GLY A 114 1.31 -9.81 -24.35
CA GLY A 114 1.20 -8.41 -24.77
C GLY A 114 0.76 -8.29 -26.22
N PRO A 115 0.81 -7.08 -26.80
CA PRO A 115 0.38 -6.81 -28.15
C PRO A 115 1.14 -7.61 -29.21
N HIS A 116 2.45 -7.76 -29.10
CA HIS A 116 3.26 -8.48 -30.10
C HIS A 116 2.90 -9.97 -30.15
N MET A 117 2.83 -10.61 -28.99
CA MET A 117 2.43 -12.01 -28.84
C MET A 117 0.97 -12.24 -29.23
N THR A 118 0.08 -11.28 -28.94
CA THR A 118 -1.33 -11.34 -29.37
C THR A 118 -1.43 -11.35 -30.90
N SER A 119 -0.71 -10.44 -31.57
CA SER A 119 -0.77 -10.28 -33.03
C SER A 119 -0.13 -11.44 -33.79
N ASN A 120 0.89 -12.08 -33.22
CA ASN A 120 1.62 -13.21 -33.78
C ASN A 120 1.53 -14.39 -32.81
N SER A 121 0.32 -14.90 -32.67
CA SER A 121 0.00 -15.93 -31.70
C SER A 121 0.33 -17.32 -32.25
N THR A 122 1.32 -17.94 -31.64
CA THR A 122 1.84 -19.28 -31.96
C THR A 122 2.30 -19.92 -30.66
N GLY A 123 2.23 -21.25 -30.55
CA GLY A 123 2.73 -22.01 -29.40
C GLY A 123 1.75 -22.25 -28.26
N PHE A 124 0.65 -21.52 -28.18
CA PHE A 124 -0.34 -21.69 -27.11
C PHE A 124 -1.09 -23.01 -27.22
N GLN A 125 -1.44 -23.41 -28.44
CA GLN A 125 -2.07 -24.69 -28.72
C GLN A 125 -1.10 -25.85 -28.48
N GLU A 126 0.14 -25.70 -28.94
CA GLU A 126 1.18 -26.73 -28.87
C GLU A 126 1.65 -27.00 -27.43
N LEU A 127 1.67 -25.96 -26.60
CA LEU A 127 1.93 -26.06 -25.16
C LEU A 127 0.68 -26.47 -24.36
N GLY A 128 -0.45 -26.71 -25.03
CA GLY A 128 -1.69 -27.14 -24.40
C GLY A 128 -2.27 -26.10 -23.44
N ILE A 129 -2.13 -24.80 -23.74
CA ILE A 129 -2.77 -23.70 -23.00
C ILE A 129 -4.18 -23.47 -23.56
N THR A 130 -4.31 -23.45 -24.88
CA THR A 130 -5.58 -23.21 -25.59
C THR A 130 -5.84 -24.28 -26.64
N GLU A 131 -7.07 -24.36 -27.15
CA GLU A 131 -7.42 -25.27 -28.25
C GLU A 131 -6.92 -24.76 -29.60
N THR A 132 -6.73 -23.45 -29.74
CA THR A 132 -6.24 -22.79 -30.95
C THR A 132 -5.29 -21.66 -30.60
N ASN A 133 -4.46 -21.27 -31.55
CA ASN A 133 -3.57 -20.12 -31.44
C ASN A 133 -4.25 -18.78 -31.79
N ASN A 134 -5.58 -18.68 -31.82
CA ASN A 134 -6.26 -17.45 -32.22
C ASN A 134 -6.46 -16.48 -31.04
N LEU A 135 -5.41 -15.75 -30.67
CA LEU A 135 -5.48 -14.73 -29.61
C LEU A 135 -6.07 -13.42 -30.15
N LEU A 136 -6.92 -12.77 -29.35
CA LEU A 136 -7.56 -11.50 -29.74
C LEU A 136 -7.26 -10.40 -28.73
N PRO A 137 -6.95 -9.17 -29.16
CA PRO A 137 -6.83 -8.05 -28.24
C PRO A 137 -8.21 -7.62 -27.72
N SER A 138 -8.29 -7.19 -26.46
CA SER A 138 -9.50 -6.52 -25.96
C SER A 138 -9.70 -5.15 -26.61
N LYS A 139 -10.94 -4.67 -26.54
CA LYS A 139 -11.23 -3.25 -26.84
C LYS A 139 -10.44 -2.32 -25.91
N ASP A 140 -10.24 -1.07 -26.33
CA ASP A 140 -9.73 -0.03 -25.44
C ASP A 140 -10.64 0.13 -24.23
N ASN A 141 -10.05 0.40 -23.05
CA ASN A 141 -10.77 0.60 -21.80
C ASN A 141 -11.71 -0.56 -21.45
N ALA A 142 -11.21 -1.78 -21.54
CA ALA A 142 -12.01 -2.98 -21.28
C ALA A 142 -12.59 -3.02 -19.84
N GLY A 143 -12.00 -2.27 -18.91
CA GLY A 143 -12.50 -2.10 -17.54
C GLY A 143 -12.53 -3.42 -16.77
N VAL A 144 -11.50 -4.23 -16.96
CA VAL A 144 -11.42 -5.61 -16.49
C VAL A 144 -11.19 -5.62 -14.99
N VAL A 145 -12.14 -6.14 -14.23
CA VAL A 145 -12.02 -6.30 -12.78
C VAL A 145 -11.63 -7.74 -12.47
N THR A 146 -10.55 -7.89 -11.72
CA THR A 146 -10.02 -9.21 -11.37
C THR A 146 -10.95 -9.92 -10.37
N ARG A 147 -11.32 -11.16 -10.69
CA ARG A 147 -11.98 -12.08 -9.78
C ARG A 147 -11.22 -13.39 -9.69
N MET A 148 -11.10 -13.89 -8.46
CA MET A 148 -10.59 -15.23 -8.20
C MET A 148 -11.62 -16.29 -8.57
N MET A 149 -11.18 -17.29 -9.35
CA MET A 149 -11.98 -18.44 -9.72
C MET A 149 -11.80 -19.61 -8.75
N THR A 150 -10.67 -19.64 -8.04
CA THR A 150 -10.31 -20.67 -7.07
C THR A 150 -9.42 -20.08 -5.98
N THR A 151 -9.50 -20.63 -4.78
CA THR A 151 -8.64 -20.28 -3.63
C THR A 151 -7.71 -21.42 -3.21
N VAL A 152 -7.84 -22.60 -3.83
CA VAL A 152 -7.13 -23.82 -3.43
C VAL A 152 -6.03 -24.23 -4.40
N ASP A 153 -5.92 -23.56 -5.56
CA ASP A 153 -4.85 -23.86 -6.51
C ASP A 153 -3.48 -23.51 -5.90
N PRO A 154 -2.46 -24.39 -5.97
CA PRO A 154 -1.13 -24.15 -5.43
C PRO A 154 -0.49 -22.83 -5.87
N ALA A 155 -0.74 -22.36 -7.10
CA ALA A 155 -0.20 -21.09 -7.58
C ALA A 155 -0.86 -19.90 -6.85
N ILE A 156 -2.18 -19.94 -6.64
CA ILE A 156 -2.89 -18.91 -5.86
C ILE A 156 -2.47 -18.94 -4.39
N VAL A 157 -2.30 -20.14 -3.82
CA VAL A 157 -1.82 -20.31 -2.45
C VAL A 157 -0.40 -19.78 -2.29
N ALA A 158 0.47 -19.95 -3.29
CA ALA A 158 1.82 -19.38 -3.28
C ALA A 158 1.81 -17.85 -3.36
N MET A 159 0.86 -17.27 -4.10
CA MET A 159 0.70 -15.82 -4.19
C MET A 159 0.10 -15.23 -2.92
N ASN A 160 -0.76 -15.91 -2.15
CA ASN A 160 -1.23 -15.50 -0.82
C ASN A 160 -1.47 -13.97 -0.58
N PHE A 161 -2.11 -13.28 -1.53
CA PHE A 161 -2.58 -11.91 -1.37
C PHE A 161 -3.97 -11.72 -1.97
N ASP A 162 -4.60 -10.60 -1.60
CA ASP A 162 -5.96 -10.29 -2.01
C ASP A 162 -6.01 -9.69 -3.42
N TRP A 163 -6.37 -10.53 -4.39
CA TRP A 163 -6.58 -10.16 -5.78
C TRP A 163 -7.74 -9.18 -5.99
N SER A 164 -8.67 -9.03 -5.04
CA SER A 164 -9.74 -8.03 -5.15
C SER A 164 -9.23 -6.60 -5.05
N SER A 165 -8.01 -6.42 -4.53
CA SER A 165 -7.33 -5.12 -4.50
C SER A 165 -6.62 -4.77 -5.81
N ALA A 166 -6.56 -5.68 -6.79
CA ALA A 166 -5.93 -5.43 -8.07
C ALA A 166 -6.70 -4.33 -8.82
N PRO A 167 -6.01 -3.27 -9.30
CA PRO A 167 -6.67 -2.25 -10.11
C PRO A 167 -7.19 -2.85 -11.43
N PRO A 168 -8.18 -2.21 -12.05
CA PRO A 168 -8.74 -2.71 -13.29
C PRO A 168 -7.71 -2.68 -14.42
N ALA A 169 -7.73 -3.70 -15.27
CA ALA A 169 -6.93 -3.70 -16.50
C ALA A 169 -7.74 -3.06 -17.66
N GLU A 170 -7.12 -2.11 -18.36
CA GLU A 170 -7.70 -1.48 -19.53
C GLU A 170 -7.50 -2.31 -20.81
N LYS A 171 -6.38 -3.06 -20.86
CA LYS A 171 -5.96 -3.87 -22.01
C LYS A 171 -5.55 -5.28 -21.61
N ILE A 172 -6.18 -6.27 -22.23
CA ILE A 172 -5.88 -7.68 -22.03
C ILE A 172 -5.85 -8.43 -23.37
N THR A 173 -5.24 -9.61 -23.34
CA THR A 173 -5.42 -10.61 -24.39
C THR A 173 -6.61 -11.51 -24.05
N ILE A 174 -7.55 -11.63 -24.98
CA ILE A 174 -8.65 -12.59 -24.90
C ILE A 174 -8.13 -13.91 -25.45
N LEU A 175 -8.02 -14.91 -24.58
CA LEU A 175 -7.68 -16.27 -24.99
C LEU A 175 -8.91 -16.94 -25.65
N PRO A 176 -8.70 -17.75 -26.70
CA PRO A 176 -9.74 -18.66 -27.21
C PRO A 176 -10.05 -19.75 -26.17
N ALA A 177 -10.88 -20.73 -26.56
CA ALA A 177 -11.19 -21.86 -25.70
C ALA A 177 -9.91 -22.48 -25.09
N MET A 178 -9.90 -22.62 -23.76
CA MET A 178 -8.78 -23.21 -23.03
C MET A 178 -8.73 -24.72 -23.27
N SER A 179 -7.53 -25.30 -23.26
CA SER A 179 -7.40 -26.75 -23.34
C SER A 179 -7.98 -27.42 -22.08
N GLY A 180 -8.32 -28.72 -22.16
CA GLY A 180 -8.86 -29.47 -21.02
C GLY A 180 -7.92 -29.56 -19.80
N ASN A 181 -6.62 -29.32 -19.98
CA ASN A 181 -5.62 -29.34 -18.90
C ASN A 181 -5.32 -27.95 -18.32
N SER A 182 -6.01 -26.92 -18.83
CA SER A 182 -5.82 -25.54 -18.44
C SER A 182 -6.94 -25.07 -17.52
N HIS A 183 -6.56 -24.36 -16.46
CA HIS A 183 -7.47 -23.84 -15.46
C HIS A 183 -7.30 -22.33 -15.32
N ALA A 184 -8.38 -21.58 -15.49
CA ALA A 184 -8.39 -20.16 -15.15
C ALA A 184 -8.36 -20.00 -13.63
N LEU A 185 -7.30 -19.36 -13.14
CA LEU A 185 -7.13 -19.03 -11.72
C LEU A 185 -7.80 -17.69 -11.40
N LEU A 186 -7.63 -16.73 -12.31
CA LEU A 186 -8.28 -15.43 -12.29
C LEU A 186 -9.07 -15.25 -13.58
N ALA A 187 -10.23 -14.63 -13.47
CA ALA A 187 -11.04 -14.25 -14.61
C ALA A 187 -11.59 -12.84 -14.42
N ASN A 188 -12.03 -12.26 -15.53
CA ASN A 188 -12.68 -10.98 -15.52
C ASN A 188 -14.10 -11.09 -14.97
N ASP A 189 -14.42 -10.34 -13.92
CA ASP A 189 -15.78 -10.29 -13.35
C ASP A 189 -16.71 -9.37 -14.16
N THR A 190 -16.18 -8.24 -14.64
CA THR A 190 -16.95 -7.19 -15.32
C THR A 190 -16.20 -6.63 -16.53
N GLY A 191 -16.89 -6.33 -17.63
CA GLY A 191 -16.22 -5.72 -18.79
C GLY A 191 -17.03 -5.80 -20.07
N PHE A 192 -16.81 -4.82 -20.96
CA PHE A 192 -17.55 -4.68 -22.22
C PHE A 192 -17.12 -5.74 -23.24
N GLY A 193 -17.74 -6.92 -23.17
CA GLY A 193 -17.45 -8.04 -24.07
C GLY A 193 -16.25 -8.90 -23.67
N THR A 194 -15.73 -8.71 -22.45
CA THR A 194 -14.62 -9.48 -21.87
C THR A 194 -15.03 -10.20 -20.58
N GLY A 195 -16.31 -10.20 -20.21
CA GLY A 195 -16.81 -10.88 -19.01
C GLY A 195 -16.48 -12.37 -19.05
N GLY A 196 -15.87 -12.89 -17.99
CA GLY A 196 -15.41 -14.28 -17.90
C GLY A 196 -14.10 -14.58 -18.64
N ALA A 197 -13.48 -13.60 -19.32
CA ALA A 197 -12.19 -13.81 -19.96
C ALA A 197 -11.12 -14.16 -18.90
N PRO A 198 -10.28 -15.18 -19.14
CA PRO A 198 -9.25 -15.57 -18.19
C PRO A 198 -8.14 -14.51 -18.11
N LEU A 199 -7.72 -14.19 -16.89
CA LEU A 199 -6.67 -13.20 -16.58
C LEU A 199 -5.35 -13.85 -16.17
N LEU A 200 -5.45 -14.95 -15.43
CA LEU A 200 -4.33 -15.81 -15.08
C LEU A 200 -4.75 -17.25 -15.30
N VAL A 201 -4.05 -17.95 -16.18
CA VAL A 201 -4.30 -19.36 -16.50
C VAL A 201 -3.12 -20.17 -16.04
N ARG A 202 -3.40 -21.33 -15.46
CA ARG A 202 -2.41 -22.36 -15.19
C ARG A 202 -2.67 -23.54 -16.09
N THR A 203 -1.63 -24.04 -16.74
CA THR A 203 -1.66 -25.34 -17.41
C THR A 203 -0.51 -26.19 -16.90
N THR A 204 -0.71 -27.50 -16.88
CA THR A 204 0.34 -28.46 -16.55
C THR A 204 0.85 -29.11 -17.81
N TYR A 205 2.14 -28.97 -18.06
CA TYR A 205 2.82 -29.64 -19.15
C TYR A 205 3.78 -30.67 -18.55
N ASN A 206 3.49 -31.96 -18.75
CA ASN A 206 4.11 -33.07 -18.04
C ASN A 206 3.97 -32.93 -16.52
N THR A 207 5.02 -32.52 -15.82
CA THR A 207 5.06 -32.28 -14.36
C THR A 207 5.28 -30.82 -14.00
N SER A 208 5.43 -29.96 -15.01
CA SER A 208 5.84 -28.57 -14.87
C SER A 208 4.63 -27.66 -15.02
N SER A 209 4.63 -26.55 -14.29
CA SER A 209 3.53 -25.57 -14.38
C SER A 209 3.90 -24.47 -15.38
N ILE A 210 2.94 -24.13 -16.23
CA ILE A 210 2.97 -22.94 -17.07
C ILE A 210 1.89 -22.00 -16.54
N LEU A 211 2.27 -20.75 -16.30
CA LEU A 211 1.35 -19.67 -15.96
C LEU A 211 1.29 -18.67 -17.11
N VAL A 212 0.08 -18.22 -17.44
CA VAL A 212 -0.18 -17.26 -18.51
C VAL A 212 -0.95 -16.09 -17.93
N TYR A 213 -0.37 -14.90 -17.98
CA TYR A 213 -0.99 -13.66 -17.53
C TYR A 213 -1.38 -12.81 -18.74
N THR A 214 -2.67 -12.56 -18.89
CA THR A 214 -3.24 -11.92 -20.08
C THR A 214 -3.30 -10.39 -20.05
N PRO A 215 -3.33 -9.71 -18.90
CA PRO A 215 -3.19 -8.26 -18.87
C PRO A 215 -1.82 -7.78 -19.37
N TRP A 216 -1.85 -6.79 -20.24
CA TRP A 216 -0.63 -6.29 -20.88
C TRP A 216 0.20 -5.47 -19.90
N LEU A 217 1.48 -5.83 -19.75
CA LEU A 217 2.47 -5.12 -18.93
C LEU A 217 3.53 -4.43 -19.79
N THR A 218 3.24 -4.24 -21.08
CA THR A 218 4.22 -3.77 -22.05
C THR A 218 4.26 -2.26 -22.18
N VAL A 219 5.44 -1.78 -22.60
CA VAL A 219 5.65 -0.38 -22.93
C VAL A 219 5.33 -0.14 -24.40
N ASN A 220 4.42 0.78 -24.67
CA ASN A 220 4.16 1.38 -25.96
C ASN A 220 4.80 2.76 -26.02
N ALA A 221 6.01 2.86 -26.58
CA ALA A 221 6.76 4.11 -26.68
C ALA A 221 6.07 5.22 -27.50
N SER A 222 5.00 4.89 -28.25
CA SER A 222 4.23 5.85 -29.06
C SER A 222 2.98 6.38 -28.34
N ALA A 223 2.65 5.87 -27.15
CA ALA A 223 1.46 6.28 -26.39
C ALA A 223 1.76 7.43 -25.41
N GLU A 224 0.74 8.23 -25.08
CA GLU A 224 0.84 9.33 -24.10
C GLU A 224 1.28 8.83 -22.71
N ASN A 225 0.74 7.68 -22.29
CA ASN A 225 1.28 6.88 -21.21
C ASN A 225 2.05 5.70 -21.83
N PRO A 226 3.39 5.67 -21.71
CA PRO A 226 4.16 4.65 -22.38
C PRO A 226 3.90 3.26 -21.79
N GLN A 227 3.46 3.14 -20.55
CA GLN A 227 3.19 1.86 -19.91
C GLN A 227 1.71 1.46 -20.05
N THR A 228 1.44 0.30 -20.67
CA THR A 228 0.09 -0.29 -20.68
C THR A 228 -0.28 -0.79 -19.28
N ASN A 229 -1.54 -0.59 -18.88
CA ASN A 229 -2.06 -0.91 -17.55
C ASN A 229 -1.14 -0.41 -16.42
N TYR A 230 -0.73 0.85 -16.51
CA TYR A 230 0.21 1.46 -15.56
C TYR A 230 -0.20 1.29 -14.09
N GLU A 231 -1.50 1.34 -13.79
CA GLU A 231 -2.02 1.13 -12.44
C GLU A 231 -1.67 -0.25 -11.86
N LEU A 232 -1.63 -1.31 -12.68
CA LEU A 232 -1.21 -2.64 -12.25
C LEU A 232 0.25 -2.68 -11.85
N VAL A 233 1.12 -1.94 -12.55
CA VAL A 233 2.55 -1.84 -12.21
C VAL A 233 2.74 -1.08 -10.89
N LEU A 234 1.88 -0.11 -10.63
CA LEU A 234 1.84 0.63 -9.37
C LEU A 234 1.07 -0.08 -8.26
N TRP A 235 0.63 -1.32 -8.45
CA TRP A 235 -0.09 -2.04 -7.40
C TRP A 235 0.89 -2.55 -6.33
N PRO A 236 0.62 -2.44 -5.01
CA PRO A 236 1.57 -2.86 -3.97
C PRO A 236 2.02 -4.31 -4.10
N TYR A 237 1.13 -5.18 -4.60
CA TYR A 237 1.40 -6.59 -4.79
C TYR A 237 2.11 -6.89 -6.12
N PHE A 238 2.34 -5.93 -7.02
CA PHE A 238 2.94 -6.18 -8.33
C PHE A 238 4.33 -6.82 -8.24
N ASN A 239 5.22 -6.21 -7.44
CA ASN A 239 6.58 -6.71 -7.27
C ASN A 239 6.56 -8.10 -6.61
N TYR A 240 5.73 -8.24 -5.58
CA TYR A 240 5.59 -9.51 -4.88
C TYR A 240 4.92 -10.60 -5.72
N PHE A 241 4.02 -10.25 -6.65
CA PHE A 241 3.41 -11.18 -7.60
C PHE A 241 4.48 -11.80 -8.49
N LEU A 242 5.35 -10.97 -9.09
CA LEU A 242 6.44 -11.46 -9.92
C LEU A 242 7.46 -12.28 -9.12
N TYR A 243 7.77 -11.85 -7.90
CA TYR A 243 8.59 -12.62 -6.96
C TYR A 243 8.00 -13.99 -6.64
N SER A 244 6.75 -14.02 -6.16
CA SER A 244 6.08 -15.23 -5.69
C SER A 244 5.84 -16.24 -6.82
N VAL A 245 5.48 -15.75 -8.01
CA VAL A 245 5.39 -16.57 -9.23
C VAL A 245 6.74 -17.17 -9.58
N SER A 246 7.81 -16.37 -9.54
CA SER A 246 9.15 -16.83 -9.91
C SER A 246 9.64 -17.93 -8.97
N MET A 247 9.44 -17.76 -7.66
CA MET A 247 9.77 -18.76 -6.65
C MET A 247 8.94 -20.03 -6.82
N TYR A 248 7.63 -19.88 -6.99
CA TYR A 248 6.70 -21.00 -7.19
C TYR A 248 7.05 -21.84 -8.42
N LEU A 249 7.29 -21.18 -9.56
CA LEU A 249 7.65 -21.86 -10.82
C LEU A 249 9.02 -22.52 -10.75
N GLY A 250 9.94 -21.97 -9.95
CA GLY A 250 11.26 -22.56 -9.66
C GLY A 250 11.22 -23.68 -8.63
N GLY A 251 10.03 -24.14 -8.22
CA GLY A 251 9.85 -25.22 -7.25
C GLY A 251 10.16 -24.84 -5.80
N GLN A 252 10.32 -23.55 -5.49
CA GLN A 252 10.55 -23.04 -4.15
C GLN A 252 9.26 -22.51 -3.54
N SER A 253 9.20 -22.48 -2.21
CA SER A 253 8.10 -21.83 -1.48
C SER A 253 8.43 -20.34 -1.29
N PRO A 254 7.62 -19.41 -1.83
CA PRO A 254 7.83 -17.99 -1.58
C PRO A 254 7.55 -17.65 -0.10
N TYR A 255 8.26 -16.63 0.41
CA TYR A 255 7.86 -16.00 1.67
C TYR A 255 6.48 -15.38 1.53
N THR A 256 5.71 -15.30 2.61
CA THR A 256 4.44 -14.57 2.57
C THR A 256 4.67 -13.07 2.35
N TYR A 257 3.66 -12.34 1.87
CA TYR A 257 3.79 -10.90 1.63
C TYR A 257 4.25 -10.12 2.87
N ALA A 258 3.79 -10.50 4.07
CA ALA A 258 4.18 -9.86 5.32
C ALA A 258 5.62 -10.18 5.74
N GLU A 259 6.16 -11.33 5.33
CA GLU A 259 7.53 -11.76 5.64
C GLU A 259 8.54 -11.31 4.58
N TRP A 260 8.06 -10.98 3.38
CA TRP A 260 8.94 -10.57 2.29
C TRP A 260 9.56 -9.20 2.59
N THR A 261 10.90 -9.13 2.68
CA THR A 261 11.67 -7.94 3.08
C THR A 261 11.28 -6.67 2.32
N TYR A 262 10.99 -6.80 1.02
CA TYR A 262 10.67 -5.68 0.14
C TYR A 262 9.19 -5.32 0.11
N SER A 263 8.37 -5.97 0.94
CA SER A 263 6.98 -5.55 1.09
C SER A 263 6.90 -4.21 1.82
N PRO A 264 5.91 -3.36 1.50
CA PRO A 264 5.69 -2.09 2.18
C PRO A 264 5.08 -2.26 3.57
N VAL A 265 4.92 -3.48 4.07
CA VAL A 265 4.28 -3.75 5.37
C VAL A 265 5.31 -3.53 6.49
N PRO A 266 4.93 -2.94 7.62
CA PRO A 266 5.85 -2.81 8.74
C PRO A 266 6.33 -4.19 9.22
N HIS A 267 7.64 -4.41 9.18
CA HIS A 267 8.25 -5.65 9.68
C HIS A 267 8.28 -5.69 11.21
N PHE A 268 8.56 -6.85 11.80
CA PHE A 268 8.52 -7.07 13.26
C PHE A 268 9.22 -5.96 14.06
N GLU A 269 10.39 -5.51 13.61
CA GLU A 269 11.15 -4.46 14.27
C GLU A 269 10.44 -3.10 14.21
N GLN A 270 9.88 -2.74 13.05
CA GLN A 270 9.10 -1.52 12.87
C GLN A 270 7.80 -1.57 13.68
N GLN A 271 7.14 -2.74 13.73
CA GLN A 271 5.97 -2.96 14.59
C GLN A 271 6.31 -2.78 16.06
N LEU A 272 7.48 -3.27 16.51
CA LEU A 272 7.96 -3.09 17.88
C LEU A 272 8.23 -1.62 18.20
N ILE A 273 8.87 -0.88 17.29
CA ILE A 273 9.11 0.56 17.43
C ILE A 273 7.78 1.32 17.56
N ILE A 274 6.83 1.06 16.65
CA ILE A 274 5.50 1.69 16.69
C ILE A 274 4.78 1.35 18.00
N GLY A 275 4.80 0.09 18.41
CA GLY A 275 4.21 -0.37 19.66
C GLY A 275 4.82 0.33 20.89
N LEU A 276 6.14 0.49 20.91
CA LEU A 276 6.85 1.19 21.99
C LEU A 276 6.49 2.67 22.03
N ILE A 277 6.38 3.33 20.87
CA ILE A 277 5.93 4.73 20.77
C ILE A 277 4.53 4.88 21.38
N VAL A 278 3.57 4.03 20.97
CA VAL A 278 2.20 4.06 21.48
C VAL A 278 2.19 3.80 23.00
N ALA A 279 3.00 2.86 23.48
CA ALA A 279 3.12 2.57 24.91
C ALA A 279 3.68 3.77 25.70
N VAL A 280 4.74 4.43 25.21
CA VAL A 280 5.32 5.61 25.87
C VAL A 280 4.34 6.78 25.91
N VAL A 281 3.62 7.04 24.81
CA VAL A 281 2.58 8.08 24.76
C VAL A 281 1.44 7.75 25.73
N GLY A 282 0.98 6.50 25.77
CA GLY A 282 -0.06 6.05 26.70
C GLY A 282 0.36 6.20 28.17
N VAL A 283 1.55 5.70 28.53
CA VAL A 283 2.09 5.77 29.90
C VAL A 283 2.33 7.22 30.32
N SER A 284 2.91 8.05 29.45
CA SER A 284 3.15 9.46 29.75
C SER A 284 1.85 10.25 29.94
N THR A 285 0.81 9.95 29.16
CA THR A 285 -0.52 10.54 29.31
C THR A 285 -1.13 10.17 30.66
N VAL A 286 -1.14 8.88 31.01
CA VAL A 286 -1.65 8.38 32.31
C VAL A 286 -0.85 8.95 33.49
N ALA A 287 0.48 9.00 33.38
CA ALA A 287 1.36 9.55 34.40
C ALA A 287 1.11 11.05 34.60
N SER A 288 0.95 11.79 33.51
CA SER A 288 0.63 13.22 33.53
C SER A 288 -0.72 13.47 34.20
N TYR A 289 -1.76 12.71 33.83
CA TYR A 289 -3.07 12.78 34.46
C TYR A 289 -3.00 12.51 35.98
N ARG A 290 -2.33 11.41 36.39
CA ARG A 290 -2.18 11.07 37.82
C ARG A 290 -1.40 12.13 38.58
N ARG A 291 -0.33 12.67 38.00
CA ARG A 291 0.48 13.72 38.61
C ARG A 291 -0.31 15.01 38.77
N MET A 292 -1.08 15.41 37.76
CA MET A 292 -1.94 16.60 37.83
C MET A 292 -3.07 16.41 38.84
N LYS A 293 -3.72 15.25 38.85
CA LYS A 293 -4.77 14.93 39.85
C LYS A 293 -4.23 15.00 41.28
N ARG A 294 -3.05 14.44 41.54
CA ARG A 294 -2.41 14.48 42.86
C ARG A 294 -2.03 15.90 43.26
N ARG A 295 -1.42 16.65 42.35
CA ARG A 295 -1.04 18.04 42.58
C ARG A 295 -2.25 18.95 42.84
N SER A 296 -3.35 18.73 42.13
CA SER A 296 -4.61 19.44 42.35
C SER A 296 -5.20 19.15 43.73
N ALA A 297 -5.03 17.94 44.26
CA ALA A 297 -5.46 17.59 45.61
C ALA A 297 -4.53 18.14 46.72
N GLU A 298 -3.22 18.24 46.46
CA GLU A 298 -2.21 18.72 47.42
C GLU A 298 -2.10 20.25 47.51
N HIS A 299 -2.57 20.99 46.49
CA HIS A 299 -2.57 22.45 46.48
C HIS A 299 -3.98 23.04 46.26
N PRO A 300 -4.92 22.87 47.21
CA PRO A 300 -6.20 23.58 47.20
C PRO A 300 -6.03 25.12 47.34
N GLU A 301 -4.83 25.55 47.71
CA GLU A 301 -4.44 26.95 47.90
C GLU A 301 -4.32 27.72 46.57
N VAL A 302 -3.98 27.00 45.49
CA VAL A 302 -3.95 27.57 44.13
C VAL A 302 -5.36 27.83 43.61
N LEU A 303 -6.35 27.02 44.05
CA LEU A 303 -7.78 27.28 43.79
C LEU A 303 -8.28 28.50 44.57
N THR A 304 -7.79 28.72 45.80
CA THR A 304 -8.22 29.86 46.63
C THR A 304 -7.50 31.19 46.33
N GLU A 305 -6.25 31.17 45.82
CA GLU A 305 -5.62 32.37 45.24
C GLU A 305 -6.32 32.82 43.94
N MET A 306 -6.90 31.88 43.19
CA MET A 306 -7.74 32.18 42.03
C MET A 306 -9.09 32.79 42.43
N GLU A 307 -9.75 32.26 43.46
CA GLU A 307 -10.95 32.89 44.07
C GLU A 307 -10.62 34.28 44.65
N ARG A 308 -9.37 34.53 45.10
CA ARG A 308 -8.93 35.86 45.52
C ARG A 308 -8.70 36.83 44.37
N ALA A 309 -8.23 36.36 43.21
CA ALA A 309 -8.18 37.17 41.99
C ALA A 309 -9.61 37.59 41.55
N GLU A 310 -10.57 36.67 41.68
CA GLU A 310 -12.01 36.89 41.40
C GLU A 310 -12.64 37.99 42.27
N LEU A 311 -12.19 38.13 43.53
CA LEU A 311 -12.68 39.15 44.45
C LEU A 311 -12.11 40.55 44.16
N LEU A 312 -10.93 40.65 43.55
CA LEU A 312 -10.29 41.93 43.22
C LEU A 312 -10.88 42.58 41.96
N VAL A 313 -11.37 41.78 41.00
CA VAL A 313 -12.08 42.28 39.80
C VAL A 313 -13.50 42.74 40.11
N LYS A 314 -14.14 42.24 41.19
CA LYS A 314 -15.45 42.72 41.68
C LYS A 314 -15.42 44.14 42.26
N THR A 315 -14.24 44.71 42.52
CA THR A 315 -14.08 46.09 43.00
C THR A 315 -13.80 47.09 41.87
N GLY A 316 -14.83 47.36 41.05
CA GLY A 316 -15.12 48.75 40.66
C GLY A 316 -14.67 49.28 39.30
N GLU A 317 -14.75 48.50 38.22
CA GLU A 317 -14.82 49.08 36.86
C GLU A 317 -16.16 48.73 36.19
N LYS A 318 -16.67 49.65 35.35
CA LYS A 318 -17.96 49.49 34.66
C LYS A 318 -17.84 48.34 33.65
N ILE A 319 -18.37 47.19 34.05
CA ILE A 319 -18.53 45.99 33.25
C ILE A 319 -19.37 46.35 32.01
N SER A 320 -18.81 46.08 30.83
CA SER A 320 -19.49 46.24 29.53
C SER A 320 -20.73 45.34 29.46
N ASP A 321 -21.79 45.73 28.74
CA ASP A 321 -22.97 44.86 28.50
C ASP A 321 -22.58 43.47 27.92
N TRP A 322 -21.39 43.36 27.32
CA TRP A 322 -20.82 42.10 26.81
C TRP A 322 -20.23 41.18 27.90
N GLU A 323 -19.94 41.73 29.07
CA GLU A 323 -19.39 41.01 30.22
C GLU A 323 -20.49 40.56 31.20
N GLU A 324 -21.75 40.96 30.97
CA GLU A 324 -22.89 40.46 31.72
C GLU A 324 -23.09 38.96 31.48
N ILE A 325 -23.26 38.19 32.55
CA ILE A 325 -23.38 36.73 32.48
C ILE A 325 -24.77 36.40 31.89
N GLY A 326 -24.85 36.09 30.59
CA GLY A 326 -26.10 35.77 29.90
C GLY A 326 -25.94 34.98 28.58
N MET A 327 -27.08 34.56 28.00
CA MET A 327 -27.10 33.73 26.78
C MET A 327 -26.46 34.41 25.56
N HIS A 328 -26.42 35.74 25.52
CA HIS A 328 -25.85 36.52 24.41
C HIS A 328 -24.36 36.23 24.18
N ARG A 329 -23.60 35.90 25.23
CA ARG A 329 -22.16 35.58 25.14
C ARG A 329 -21.91 34.16 24.61
N GLN A 330 -22.74 33.19 25.03
CA GLN A 330 -22.71 31.83 24.48
C GLN A 330 -23.14 31.82 23.01
N LEU A 331 -24.20 32.56 22.69
CA LEU A 331 -24.69 32.71 21.32
C LEU A 331 -23.67 33.43 20.42
N GLY A 332 -23.02 34.48 20.91
CA GLY A 332 -21.97 35.19 20.18
C GLY A 332 -20.74 34.32 19.92
N GLY A 333 -20.27 33.57 20.92
CA GLY A 333 -19.18 32.61 20.74
C GLY A 333 -19.53 31.51 19.74
N PHE A 334 -20.75 30.97 19.83
CA PHE A 334 -21.27 30.00 18.87
C PHE A 334 -21.31 30.57 17.45
N LEU A 335 -21.85 31.78 17.24
CA LEU A 335 -21.97 32.40 15.92
C LEU A 335 -20.60 32.70 15.32
N ILE A 336 -19.66 33.26 16.09
CA ILE A 336 -18.28 33.48 15.62
C ILE A 336 -17.63 32.16 15.23
N GLN A 337 -17.75 31.14 16.08
CA GLN A 337 -17.17 29.83 15.79
C GLN A 337 -17.82 29.17 14.58
N LEU A 338 -19.14 29.30 14.41
CA LEU A 338 -19.87 28.80 13.24
C LEU A 338 -19.36 29.46 11.95
N PHE A 339 -19.26 30.78 11.91
CA PHE A 339 -18.80 31.50 10.71
C PHE A 339 -17.32 31.22 10.40
N VAL A 340 -16.46 31.20 11.42
CA VAL A 340 -15.04 30.82 11.24
C VAL A 340 -14.92 29.38 10.74
N THR A 341 -15.72 28.45 11.29
CA THR A 341 -15.71 27.06 10.86
C THR A 341 -16.20 26.92 9.42
N LEU A 342 -17.31 27.58 9.06
CA LEU A 342 -17.81 27.59 7.68
C LEU A 342 -16.78 28.15 6.70
N LEU A 343 -16.09 29.23 7.08
CA LEU A 343 -15.04 29.83 6.26
C LEU A 343 -13.85 28.87 6.07
N LEU A 344 -13.44 28.15 7.11
CA LEU A 344 -12.31 27.20 7.06
C LEU A 344 -12.67 25.86 6.39
N VAL A 345 -13.94 25.47 6.43
CA VAL A 345 -14.42 24.25 5.76
C VAL A 345 -14.25 24.36 4.25
N ILE A 346 -14.49 25.52 3.64
CA ILE A 346 -14.42 25.66 2.17
C ILE A 346 -13.01 25.36 1.63
N PRO A 347 -11.92 26.03 2.06
CA PRO A 347 -10.57 25.70 1.63
C PRO A 347 -10.18 24.26 1.94
N ARG A 348 -10.57 23.76 3.12
CA ARG A 348 -10.27 22.38 3.53
C ARG A 348 -10.94 21.36 2.60
N THR A 349 -12.20 21.55 2.24
CA THR A 349 -12.94 20.66 1.34
C THR A 349 -12.38 20.71 -0.07
N VAL A 350 -12.02 21.89 -0.58
CA VAL A 350 -11.35 22.03 -1.88
C VAL A 350 -10.01 21.29 -1.89
N LEU A 351 -9.20 21.45 -0.84
CA LEU A 351 -7.95 20.72 -0.70
C LEU A 351 -8.19 19.20 -0.64
N ALA A 352 -9.13 18.75 0.19
CA ALA A 352 -9.43 17.34 0.42
C ALA A 352 -10.02 16.61 -0.80
N VAL A 353 -10.92 17.27 -1.55
CA VAL A 353 -11.68 16.62 -2.62
C VAL A 353 -11.07 16.89 -3.99
N MET A 354 -10.52 18.09 -4.23
CA MET A 354 -10.01 18.46 -5.55
C MET A 354 -8.49 18.38 -5.65
N ILE A 355 -7.76 18.90 -4.66
CA ILE A 355 -6.31 19.08 -4.82
C ILE A 355 -5.54 17.82 -4.42
N TYR A 356 -5.80 17.27 -3.23
CA TYR A 356 -5.09 16.09 -2.75
C TYR A 356 -5.24 14.88 -3.68
N PRO A 357 -6.45 14.46 -4.09
CA PRO A 357 -6.59 13.25 -4.90
C PRO A 357 -6.12 13.40 -6.34
N ARG A 358 -6.05 14.62 -6.88
CA ARG A 358 -5.69 14.85 -8.30
C ARG A 358 -4.23 15.23 -8.51
N TYR A 359 -3.63 15.98 -7.60
CA TYR A 359 -2.33 16.61 -7.85
C TYR A 359 -1.24 16.21 -6.85
N ILE A 360 -1.58 15.87 -5.62
CA ILE A 360 -0.59 15.60 -4.57
C ILE A 360 -0.47 14.10 -4.28
N MET A 361 -1.60 13.39 -4.21
CA MET A 361 -1.70 11.96 -3.95
C MET A 361 -2.61 11.30 -4.99
N PRO A 362 -2.23 11.31 -6.29
CA PRO A 362 -3.01 10.64 -7.33
C PRO A 362 -3.02 9.12 -7.17
N PHE A 363 -2.07 8.57 -6.41
CA PHE A 363 -1.90 7.14 -6.24
C PHE A 363 -2.74 6.61 -5.07
N PRO A 364 -3.55 5.55 -5.27
CA PRO A 364 -4.33 4.91 -4.21
C PRO A 364 -3.48 4.47 -3.00
N GLN A 365 -2.21 4.11 -3.24
CA GLN A 365 -1.26 3.77 -2.18
C GLN A 365 -0.97 4.94 -1.24
N ALA A 366 -0.70 6.13 -1.79
CA ALA A 366 -0.43 7.32 -1.01
C ALA A 366 -1.68 7.74 -0.21
N ALA A 367 -2.87 7.59 -0.81
CA ALA A 367 -4.13 7.82 -0.13
C ALA A 367 -4.38 6.82 1.02
N GLY A 368 -4.02 5.54 0.85
CA GLY A 368 -4.11 4.51 1.89
C GLY A 368 -3.21 4.80 3.10
N TRP A 369 -1.93 5.08 2.86
CA TRP A 369 -0.99 5.48 3.92
C TRP A 369 -1.41 6.78 4.60
N PHE A 370 -1.84 7.77 3.84
CA PHE A 370 -2.35 9.02 4.37
C PHE A 370 -3.58 8.79 5.26
N SER A 371 -4.53 7.95 4.83
CA SER A 371 -5.71 7.59 5.63
C SER A 371 -5.31 6.92 6.94
N PHE A 372 -4.40 5.94 6.90
CA PHE A 372 -3.88 5.30 8.11
C PHE A 372 -3.23 6.32 9.06
N SER A 373 -2.33 7.16 8.56
CA SER A 373 -1.68 8.20 9.36
C SER A 373 -2.70 9.19 9.95
N VAL A 374 -3.64 9.69 9.15
CA VAL A 374 -4.69 10.62 9.61
C VAL A 374 -5.55 9.96 10.69
N ASN A 375 -5.96 8.71 10.53
CA ASN A 375 -6.79 8.01 11.50
C ASN A 375 -6.03 7.71 12.80
N LEU A 376 -4.74 7.34 12.71
CA LEU A 376 -3.87 7.17 13.87
C LEU A 376 -3.74 8.48 14.66
N PHE A 377 -3.42 9.59 13.97
CA PHE A 377 -3.31 10.90 14.59
C PHE A 377 -4.65 11.44 15.10
N LEU A 378 -5.76 11.14 14.43
CA LEU A 378 -7.11 11.47 14.90
C LEU A 378 -7.45 10.69 16.18
N GLY A 379 -7.07 9.41 16.25
CA GLY A 379 -7.21 8.60 17.46
C GLY A 379 -6.38 9.17 18.62
N LEU A 380 -5.11 9.50 18.36
CA LEU A 380 -4.24 10.16 19.34
C LEU A 380 -4.79 11.52 19.78
N TRP A 381 -5.28 12.34 18.84
CA TRP A 381 -5.91 13.62 19.11
C TRP A 381 -7.17 13.43 19.98
N THR A 382 -8.03 12.47 19.64
CA THR A 382 -9.26 12.20 20.40
C THR A 382 -8.93 11.75 21.82
N LEU A 383 -7.93 10.88 22.00
CA LEU A 383 -7.46 10.46 23.32
C LEU A 383 -6.88 11.61 24.13
N PHE A 384 -6.11 12.50 23.48
CA PHE A 384 -5.60 13.71 24.10
C PHE A 384 -6.73 14.68 24.47
N ASP A 385 -7.74 14.82 23.62
CA ASP A 385 -8.86 15.75 23.81
C ASP A 385 -9.87 15.25 24.85
N LEU A 386 -9.83 13.95 25.19
CA LEU A 386 -10.64 13.30 26.22
C LEU A 386 -10.27 13.79 27.63
N GLY A 387 -10.66 15.03 27.90
CA GLY A 387 -10.44 15.72 29.17
C GLY A 387 -9.69 17.04 29.02
N THR A 388 -8.83 17.21 28.00
CA THR A 388 -8.03 18.43 27.87
C THR A 388 -8.86 19.63 27.41
N ALA A 389 -9.78 19.46 26.44
CA ALA A 389 -10.70 20.53 26.06
C ALA A 389 -11.69 20.89 27.17
N VAL A 390 -12.22 19.90 27.89
CA VAL A 390 -13.15 20.15 29.01
C VAL A 390 -12.43 20.82 30.18
N ALA A 391 -11.22 20.38 30.51
CA ALA A 391 -10.38 21.02 31.51
C ALA A 391 -10.02 22.45 31.09
N LEU A 392 -9.56 22.66 29.85
CA LEU A 392 -9.24 23.99 29.33
C LEU A 392 -10.47 24.90 29.35
N ALA A 393 -11.63 24.46 28.86
CA ALA A 393 -12.85 25.28 28.86
C ALA A 393 -13.30 25.65 30.27
N ARG A 394 -13.27 24.69 31.20
CA ARG A 394 -13.59 24.95 32.61
C ARG A 394 -12.61 25.96 33.21
N TYR A 395 -11.31 25.67 33.14
CA TYR A 395 -10.29 26.53 33.74
C TYR A 395 -10.22 27.91 33.06
N PHE A 396 -10.28 28.01 31.73
CA PHE A 396 -10.32 29.31 31.04
C PHE A 396 -11.55 30.15 31.41
N ALA A 397 -12.72 29.54 31.59
CA ALA A 397 -13.90 30.26 32.03
C ALA A 397 -13.75 30.73 33.48
N GLU A 398 -13.17 29.88 34.34
CA GLU A 398 -12.86 30.17 35.74
C GLU A 398 -11.83 31.31 35.89
N TYR A 399 -10.77 31.33 35.07
CA TYR A 399 -9.71 32.35 35.07
C TYR A 399 -10.03 33.66 34.32
N ARG A 400 -11.15 33.72 33.57
CA ARG A 400 -11.54 34.90 32.76
C ARG A 400 -12.69 35.69 33.35
N VAL A 401 -13.53 35.05 34.17
CA VAL A 401 -14.60 35.72 34.93
C VAL A 401 -14.13 36.08 36.35
N SER A 402 -12.96 35.56 36.75
CA SER A 402 -12.06 36.16 37.75
C SER A 402 -11.15 37.19 37.11
#